data_AF-A0A7Y1Y346-F1
#
_entry.id   AF-A0A7Y1Y346-F1
#
_cell.length_a   1.000
_cell.length_b   1.000
_cell.length_c   1.000
_cell.angle_alpha   90.00
_cell.angle_beta   90.00
_cell.angle_gamma   90.00
#
_symmetry.space_group_name_H-M   'P 1'
#
loop_
_entity.id
_entity.type
_entity.pdbx_description
1 polymer ?
#
loop_
_entity_poly.entity_id
_entity_poly.type
_entity_poly.pdbx_seq_one_letter_code
_entity_poly.pdbx_strand_id
1 'polypeptide(L)'
;MKATLTSKGQITIPVKIRERLHLEPGDVLEFDEEAPFLKATKAIAPEAWEEFGRGWKDPWPGRDLGEVLEELRGPVELPPGKEKQ
;
A
#
# COMPACT_ATOMS: atom_id res chain seq x y z
N MET A 1 -10.54 -12.21 18.71
CA MET A 1 -9.19 -12.00 19.32
C MET A 1 -9.31 -10.82 20.27
N LYS A 2 -8.65 -10.85 21.44
CA LYS A 2 -8.73 -9.80 22.45
C LYS A 2 -7.32 -9.33 22.79
N ALA A 3 -7.15 -8.04 23.08
CA ALA A 3 -5.92 -7.47 23.61
C ALA A 3 -6.28 -6.67 24.87
N THR A 4 -5.37 -6.62 25.84
CA THR A 4 -5.58 -5.93 27.10
C THR A 4 -4.90 -4.56 27.05
N LEU A 5 -5.61 -3.52 27.49
CA LEU A 5 -5.04 -2.20 27.71
C LEU A 5 -4.19 -2.22 28.98
N THR A 6 -2.94 -1.78 28.88
CA THR A 6 -2.07 -1.69 30.05
C THR A 6 -2.44 -0.48 30.90
N SER A 7 -1.94 -0.41 32.14
CA SER A 7 -2.13 0.74 33.03
C SER A 7 -1.57 2.05 32.47
N LYS A 8 -0.66 1.98 31.50
CA LYS A 8 -0.09 3.12 30.78
C LYS A 8 -0.88 3.51 29.53
N GLY A 9 -2.01 2.87 29.26
CA GLY A 9 -2.83 3.14 28.08
C GLY A 9 -2.28 2.54 26.78
N GLN A 10 -1.35 1.59 26.86
CA GLN A 10 -0.80 0.92 25.66
C GLN A 10 -1.58 -0.36 25.33
N ILE A 11 -1.76 -0.66 24.05
CA ILE A 11 -2.35 -1.91 23.56
C ILE A 11 -1.29 -2.68 22.80
N THR A 12 -1.13 -3.97 23.11
CA THR A 12 -0.25 -4.86 22.34
C THR A 12 -0.99 -5.39 21.13
N ILE A 13 -0.44 -5.18 19.92
CA ILE A 13 -0.96 -5.76 18.69
C ILE A 13 -0.51 -7.22 18.58
N PRO A 14 -1.44 -8.20 18.52
CA PRO A 14 -1.12 -9.62 18.39
C PRO A 14 -0.34 -9.92 17.10
N VAL A 15 0.57 -10.91 17.17
CA VAL A 15 1.47 -11.32 16.07
C VAL A 15 0.74 -11.49 14.74
N LYS A 16 -0.38 -12.23 14.72
CA LYS A 16 -1.17 -12.48 13.50
C LYS A 16 -1.68 -11.20 12.84
N ILE A 17 -1.97 -10.15 13.61
CA ILE A 17 -2.42 -8.87 13.07
C ILE A 17 -1.20 -8.08 12.54
N ARG A 18 -0.07 -8.09 13.26
CA ARG A 18 1.16 -7.44 12.81
C ARG A 18 1.65 -7.97 11.47
N GLU A 19 1.71 -9.29 11.33
CA GLU A 19 2.14 -9.95 10.10
C GLU A 19 1.21 -9.63 8.93
N ARG A 20 -0.11 -9.68 9.17
CA ARG A 20 -1.12 -9.38 8.14
C ARG A 20 -1.09 -7.92 7.69
N LEU A 21 -0.73 -7.00 8.58
CA LEU A 21 -0.68 -5.56 8.30
C LEU A 21 0.75 -5.06 8.03
N HIS A 22 1.74 -5.96 7.97
CA HIS A 22 3.16 -5.63 7.81
C HIS A 22 3.64 -4.52 8.75
N LEU A 23 3.23 -4.61 10.02
CA LEU A 23 3.63 -3.67 11.07
C LEU A 23 4.94 -4.11 11.70
N GLU A 24 5.91 -3.21 11.69
CA GLU A 24 7.24 -3.40 12.26
C GLU A 24 7.46 -2.53 13.51
N PRO A 25 8.33 -2.93 14.43
CA PRO A 25 8.71 -2.07 15.56
C PRO A 25 9.27 -0.74 15.06
N GLY A 26 8.68 0.37 15.50
CA GLY A 26 9.05 1.72 15.05
C GLY A 26 8.07 2.34 14.05
N ASP A 27 7.14 1.56 13.50
CA ASP A 27 6.06 2.10 12.68
C ASP A 27 5.19 3.07 13.48
N VAL A 28 4.88 4.21 12.85
CA VAL A 28 3.95 5.20 13.37
C VAL A 28 2.54 4.87 12.89
N LEU A 29 1.58 4.92 13.80
CA LEU A 29 0.16 4.72 13.50
C LEU A 29 -0.60 6.00 13.78
N GLU A 30 -1.43 6.42 12.83
CA GLU A 30 -2.38 7.52 12.99
C GLU A 30 -3.71 6.96 13.51
N PHE A 31 -4.21 7.52 14.60
CA PHE A 31 -5.50 7.17 15.17
C PHE A 31 -6.58 8.11 14.63
N ASP A 32 -7.71 7.52 14.25
CA ASP A 32 -8.90 8.26 13.83
C ASP A 32 -9.84 8.38 15.04
N GLU A 33 -9.87 9.57 15.65
CA GLU A 33 -10.66 9.86 16.86
C GLU A 33 -12.17 9.95 16.58
N GLU A 34 -12.57 10.21 15.33
CA GLU A 34 -13.97 10.33 14.94
C GLU A 34 -14.59 8.98 14.59
N ALA A 35 -13.76 7.94 14.43
CA ALA A 35 -14.22 6.61 14.10
C ALA A 35 -15.05 6.00 15.26
N PRO A 36 -16.17 5.31 14.96
CA PRO A 36 -16.99 4.65 15.97
C PRO A 36 -16.31 3.43 16.63
N PHE A 37 -15.09 3.10 16.20
CA PHE A 37 -14.25 2.04 16.73
C PHE A 37 -12.79 2.49 16.67
N LEU A 38 -11.92 1.84 17.46
CA LEU A 38 -10.48 2.10 17.42
C LEU A 38 -9.92 1.77 16.04
N LYS A 39 -9.66 2.81 15.26
CA LYS A 39 -9.11 2.72 13.91
C LYS A 39 -7.75 3.38 13.91
N ALA A 40 -6.76 2.63 13.44
CA ALA A 40 -5.40 3.09 13.29
C ALA A 40 -4.86 2.68 11.92
N THR A 41 -4.19 3.59 11.23
CA THR A 41 -3.56 3.37 9.92
C THR A 41 -2.07 3.64 9.99
N LYS A 42 -1.28 2.87 9.23
CA LYS A 42 0.17 3.11 9.14
C LYS A 42 0.40 4.49 8.51
N ALA A 43 1.06 5.37 9.23
CA ALA A 43 1.48 6.66 8.70
C ALA A 43 2.62 6.40 7.70
N ILE A 44 2.40 6.79 6.45
CA ILE A 44 3.44 6.81 5.44
C ILE A 44 3.85 8.27 5.30
N ALA A 45 5.08 8.57 5.68
CA ALA A 45 5.66 9.88 5.52
C ALA A 45 5.58 10.29 4.02
N PRO A 46 5.07 11.49 3.68
CA PRO A 46 5.01 11.94 2.28
C PRO A 46 6.37 11.81 1.57
N GLU A 47 7.45 12.01 2.31
CA GLU A 47 8.83 11.94 1.83
C GLU A 47 9.24 10.52 1.43
N ALA A 48 8.62 9.48 2.00
CA ALA A 48 8.91 8.10 1.65
C ALA A 48 8.51 7.79 0.21
N TRP A 49 7.41 8.41 -0.27
CA TRP A 49 7.01 8.31 -1.67
C TRP A 49 7.98 9.03 -2.59
N GLU A 50 8.47 10.20 -2.20
CA GLU A 50 9.47 10.93 -2.98
C GLU A 50 10.81 10.19 -3.04
N GLU A 51 11.27 9.61 -1.92
CA GLU A 51 12.50 8.84 -1.85
C GLU A 51 12.42 7.59 -2.73
N PHE A 52 11.30 6.87 -2.65
CA PHE A 52 11.00 5.76 -3.56
C PHE A 52 11.06 6.22 -5.03
N GLY A 53 10.40 7.34 -5.35
CA GLY A 53 10.38 7.90 -6.70
C GLY A 53 11.77 8.31 -7.21
N ARG A 54 12.63 8.87 -6.35
CA ARG A 54 14.01 9.24 -6.70
C ARG A 54 14.87 8.03 -7.07
N GLY A 55 14.68 6.91 -6.38
CA GLY A 55 15.42 5.67 -6.63
C GLY A 55 14.86 4.84 -7.78
N TRP A 56 13.61 5.11 -8.19
CA TRP A 56 12.94 4.35 -9.23
C TRP A 56 13.60 4.58 -10.59
N LYS A 57 13.93 3.48 -11.27
CA LYS A 57 14.41 3.48 -12.65
C LYS A 57 13.43 2.70 -13.49
N ASP A 58 13.12 3.24 -14.67
CA ASP A 58 12.33 2.54 -15.66
C ASP A 58 13.00 1.20 -15.99
N PRO A 59 12.34 0.06 -15.71
CA PRO A 59 12.90 -1.25 -16.03
C PRO A 59 12.85 -1.55 -17.54
N TRP A 60 12.14 -0.77 -18.35
CA TRP A 60 12.03 -0.95 -19.80
C TRP A 60 12.44 0.32 -20.58
N PRO A 61 13.68 0.82 -20.37
CA PRO A 61 14.10 2.07 -20.99
C PRO A 61 14.06 1.97 -22.52
N GLY A 62 13.40 2.93 -23.16
CA GLY A 62 13.32 3.03 -24.62
C GLY A 62 12.33 2.06 -25.27
N ARG A 63 11.53 1.34 -24.48
CA ARG A 63 10.42 0.53 -25.02
C ARG A 63 9.13 1.33 -24.98
N ASP A 64 8.28 1.09 -25.97
CA ASP A 64 6.93 1.66 -25.97
C ASP A 64 6.06 0.96 -24.92
N LEU A 65 5.22 1.74 -24.23
CA LEU A 65 4.32 1.24 -23.20
C LEU A 65 3.38 0.14 -23.73
N GLY A 66 2.91 0.28 -24.97
CA GLY A 66 2.04 -0.71 -25.61
C GLY A 66 2.72 -2.06 -25.78
N GLU A 67 3.99 -2.07 -26.20
CA GLU A 67 4.78 -3.30 -26.34
C GLU A 67 4.99 -4.01 -25.00
N VAL A 68 5.36 -3.26 -23.96
CA VAL A 68 5.60 -3.81 -22.61
C VAL A 68 4.30 -4.36 -22.04
N LEU A 69 3.19 -3.64 -22.20
CA LEU A 69 1.88 -4.12 -21.77
C LEU A 69 1.48 -5.39 -22.51
N GLU A 70 1.70 -5.46 -23.82
CA GLU A 70 1.40 -6.65 -24.62
C GLU A 70 2.21 -7.87 -24.20
N GLU A 71 3.49 -7.68 -23.90
CA GLU A 71 4.36 -8.74 -23.38
C GLU A 71 3.92 -9.23 -21.99
N LEU A 72 3.65 -8.32 -21.05
CA LEU A 72 3.29 -8.69 -19.67
C LEU A 72 1.88 -9.28 -19.57
N ARG A 73 0.93 -8.73 -20.34
CA ARG A 73 -0.47 -9.18 -20.33
C ARG A 73 -0.67 -10.45 -21.16
N GLY A 74 0.16 -10.68 -22.18
CA GLY A 74 -0.01 -11.71 -23.18
C GLY A 74 -1.07 -11.38 -24.26
N PRO A 75 -1.32 -12.30 -25.20
CA PRO A 75 -2.35 -12.11 -26.23
C PRO A 75 -3.75 -12.09 -25.59
N VAL A 76 -4.52 -11.03 -25.86
CA VAL A 76 -5.90 -10.88 -25.37
C VAL A 76 -6.81 -10.41 -26.51
N GLU A 77 -8.01 -10.98 -26.59
CA GLU A 77 -9.06 -10.47 -27.46
C GLU A 77 -9.58 -9.15 -26.89
N LEU A 78 -9.35 -8.06 -27.60
CA LEU A 78 -9.87 -6.76 -27.22
C LEU A 78 -11.36 -6.65 -27.57
N PRO A 79 -12.20 -6.09 -26.69
CA PRO A 79 -13.56 -5.74 -27.07
C PRO A 79 -13.52 -4.73 -28.24
N PRO A 80 -14.53 -4.76 -29.13
CA PRO A 80 -14.59 -3.81 -30.24
C PRO A 80 -14.50 -2.38 -29.71
N GLY A 81 -13.50 -1.64 -30.19
CA GLY A 81 -13.19 -0.30 -29.70
C GLY A 81 -14.37 0.64 -29.92
N LYS A 82 -14.81 1.33 -28.87
CA LYS A 82 -15.63 2.52 -29.05
C LYS A 82 -14.72 3.60 -29.62
N GLU A 83 -14.97 3.99 -30.88
CA GLU A 83 -14.44 5.25 -31.41
C GLU A 83 -14.72 6.35 -30.37
N LYS A 84 -13.65 6.99 -29.91
CA LYS A 84 -13.77 8.19 -29.09
C LYS A 84 -14.44 9.24 -29.97
N GLN A 85 -15.68 9.61 -29.62
CA GLN A 85 -16.33 10.82 -30.14
C GLN A 85 -15.57 12.06 -29.67
#